data_AF-A0A920CE97-F1
#
_entry.id   AF-A0A920CE97-F1
#
_cell.length_a   1.000
_cell.length_b   1.000
_cell.length_c   1.000
_cell.angle_alpha   90.00
_cell.angle_beta   90.00
_cell.angle_gamma   90.00
#
_symmetry.space_group_name_H-M   'P 1'
#
loop_
_entity.id
_entity.type
_entity.pdbx_description
1 polymer ?
#
loop_
_entity_poly.entity_id
_entity_poly.type
_entity_poly.pdbx_seq_one_letter_code
_entity_poly.pdbx_strand_id
1 'polypeptide(L)'
;MKEKNVKKHLKHYFLHGQDIHSVSRKTKKFIVGKKMNKRNLRARLATVVITKNPYPEPVTLSDEFCPKCGCEASRYTGNMVSYPELWARSYCLRCGFLLGEADNSPWVYALEFPEYDYKLH
;
A
#
# COMPACT_ATOMS: atom_id res chain seq x y z
N MET A 1 21.01 14.83 -2.21
CA MET A 1 20.99 13.49 -2.87
C MET A 1 21.27 13.70 -4.36
N LYS A 2 22.25 13.03 -4.99
CA LYS A 2 22.64 13.34 -6.39
C LYS A 2 21.53 12.89 -7.37
N GLU A 3 20.91 13.83 -8.08
CA GLU A 3 19.80 13.61 -9.03
C GLU A 3 20.04 12.47 -10.04
N LYS A 4 21.29 12.28 -10.48
CA LYS A 4 21.70 11.21 -11.39
C LYS A 4 21.33 9.81 -10.88
N ASN A 5 21.40 9.57 -9.57
CA ASN A 5 21.06 8.27 -8.98
C ASN A 5 19.55 8.01 -8.97
N VAL A 6 18.74 9.06 -8.82
CA VAL A 6 17.27 8.96 -8.84
C VAL A 6 16.81 8.55 -10.24
N LYS A 7 17.28 9.25 -11.28
CA LYS A 7 16.95 8.96 -12.68
C LYS A 7 17.27 7.51 -13.06
N LYS A 8 18.39 6.96 -12.58
CA LYS A 8 18.80 5.57 -12.85
C LYS A 8 17.83 4.55 -12.26
N HIS A 9 17.45 4.70 -10.99
CA HIS A 9 16.56 3.76 -10.33
C HIS A 9 15.13 3.82 -10.90
N LEU A 10 14.63 5.01 -11.18
CA LEU A 10 13.32 5.20 -11.83
C LEU A 10 13.31 4.63 -13.25
N LYS A 11 14.33 4.93 -14.07
CA LYS A 11 14.44 4.35 -15.42
C LYS A 11 14.37 2.82 -15.37
N HIS A 12 15.08 2.19 -14.44
CA HIS A 12 15.05 0.74 -14.29
C HIS A 12 13.66 0.21 -13.86
N TYR A 13 12.92 0.96 -13.05
CA TYR A 13 11.56 0.58 -12.67
C TYR A 13 10.58 0.66 -13.85
N PHE A 14 10.65 1.74 -14.64
CA PHE A 14 9.81 1.88 -15.82
C PHE A 14 10.15 0.88 -16.93
N LEU A 15 11.43 0.57 -17.14
CA LEU A 15 11.86 -0.46 -18.10
C LEU A 15 11.33 -1.86 -17.76
N HIS A 16 10.98 -2.11 -16.50
CA HIS A 16 10.44 -3.37 -16.03
C HIS A 16 8.92 -3.31 -15.80
N GLY A 17 8.23 -2.45 -16.56
CA GLY A 17 6.77 -2.40 -16.57
C GLY A 17 6.14 -1.96 -15.24
N GLN A 18 6.87 -1.20 -14.42
CA GLN A 18 6.43 -0.79 -13.09
C GLN A 18 6.15 -1.96 -12.14
N ASP A 19 6.76 -3.11 -12.39
CA ASP A 19 6.78 -4.22 -11.43
C ASP A 19 7.96 -4.03 -10.46
N ILE A 20 7.69 -4.02 -9.15
CA ILE A 20 8.76 -3.95 -8.16
C ILE A 20 9.50 -5.29 -8.04
N HIS A 21 8.87 -6.41 -8.40
CA HIS A 21 9.40 -7.75 -8.16
C HIS A 21 10.53 -8.08 -9.13
N SER A 22 10.45 -7.55 -10.35
CA SER A 22 11.45 -7.62 -11.41
C SER A 22 12.68 -6.73 -11.20
N VAL A 23 12.61 -5.67 -10.37
CA VAL A 23 13.77 -4.79 -10.13
C VAL A 23 14.74 -5.31 -9.07
N SER A 24 16.02 -4.94 -9.20
CA SER A 24 17.06 -5.30 -8.23
C SER A 24 16.73 -4.87 -6.79
N ARG A 25 17.26 -5.61 -5.80
CA ARG A 25 17.11 -5.27 -4.37
C ARG A 25 17.54 -3.84 -4.04
N LYS A 26 18.56 -3.31 -4.74
CA LYS A 26 19.03 -1.92 -4.57
C LYS A 26 17.99 -0.92 -5.05
N THR A 27 17.43 -1.14 -6.25
CA THR A 27 16.35 -0.31 -6.80
C THR A 27 15.09 -0.38 -5.94
N LYS A 28 14.68 -1.59 -5.53
CA LYS A 28 13.55 -1.78 -4.60
C LYS A 28 13.75 -0.99 -3.30
N LYS A 29 14.94 -1.06 -2.70
CA LYS A 29 15.24 -0.29 -1.47
C LYS A 29 15.22 1.21 -1.66
N PHE A 30 15.59 1.66 -2.86
CA PHE A 30 15.58 3.07 -3.22
C PHE A 30 14.15 3.59 -3.39
N ILE A 31 13.26 2.82 -4.05
CA ILE A 31 11.88 3.23 -4.34
C ILE A 31 10.97 3.12 -3.12
N VAL A 32 10.98 1.95 -2.44
CA VAL A 32 10.03 1.63 -1.37
C VAL A 32 10.69 1.50 0.00
N GLY A 33 11.88 2.09 0.19
CA GLY A 33 12.59 2.12 1.47
C GLY A 33 13.16 0.77 1.95
N LYS A 34 13.41 0.60 3.24
CA LYS A 34 13.76 -0.70 3.83
C LYS A 34 12.49 -1.43 4.27
N LYS A 35 12.47 -2.78 4.18
CA LYS A 35 11.39 -3.56 4.77
C LYS A 35 11.44 -3.37 6.29
N MET A 36 10.32 -3.07 6.91
CA MET A 36 10.24 -2.98 8.37
C MET A 36 10.51 -4.36 8.98
N ASN A 37 11.23 -4.40 10.10
CA ASN A 37 11.39 -5.64 10.85
C ASN A 37 10.04 -6.01 11.52
N LYS A 38 9.84 -7.28 11.88
CA LYS A 38 8.55 -7.74 12.44
C LYS A 38 8.18 -6.99 13.74
N ARG A 39 9.17 -6.70 14.60
CA ARG A 39 8.95 -6.00 15.88
C ARG A 39 8.43 -4.59 15.69
N ASN A 40 9.08 -3.81 14.83
CA ASN A 40 8.70 -2.42 14.53
C ASN A 40 7.37 -2.38 13.78
N LEU A 41 7.10 -3.37 12.91
CA LEU A 41 5.82 -3.48 12.24
C LEU A 41 4.67 -3.71 13.23
N ARG A 42 4.85 -4.63 14.18
CA ARG A 42 3.89 -4.84 15.28
C ARG A 42 3.70 -3.58 16.12
N ALA A 43 4.78 -2.88 16.46
CA ALA A 43 4.71 -1.63 17.20
C ALA A 43 3.94 -0.55 16.42
N ARG A 44 4.19 -0.39 15.12
CA ARG A 44 3.50 0.58 14.26
C ARG A 44 2.01 0.24 14.09
N LEU A 45 1.67 -1.05 13.95
CA LEU A 45 0.27 -1.50 13.89
C LEU A 45 -0.48 -1.15 15.18
N ALA A 46 0.16 -1.32 16.34
CA ALA A 46 -0.44 -0.99 17.63
C ALA A 46 -0.68 0.53 17.82
N THR A 47 0.01 1.39 17.07
CA THR A 47 -0.18 2.85 17.14
C THR A 47 -1.26 3.39 16.19
N VAL A 48 -1.82 2.55 15.31
CA VAL A 48 -2.86 2.99 14.38
C VAL A 48 -4.15 3.24 15.14
N VAL A 49 -4.66 4.46 15.05
CA VAL A 49 -5.97 4.83 15.57
C VAL A 49 -6.97 4.79 14.42
N ILE A 50 -8.08 4.08 14.65
CA ILE A 50 -9.16 3.87 13.67
C ILE A 50 -10.38 4.65 14.17
N THR A 51 -10.78 5.69 13.45
CA THR A 51 -11.96 6.52 13.78
C THR A 51 -13.10 6.16 12.83
N LYS A 52 -14.14 5.50 13.36
CA LYS A 52 -15.32 5.11 12.59
C LYS A 52 -16.24 6.32 12.39
N ASN A 53 -16.50 6.65 11.13
CA ASN A 53 -17.42 7.71 10.74
C ASN A 53 -18.80 7.14 10.38
N PRO A 54 -19.89 7.95 10.45
CA PRO A 54 -21.21 7.51 10.02
C PRO A 54 -21.25 7.30 8.50
N TYR A 55 -21.93 6.25 8.04
CA TYR A 55 -22.12 6.00 6.61
C TYR A 55 -22.82 7.20 5.94
N PRO A 56 -22.39 7.65 4.74
CA PRO A 56 -21.42 7.02 3.83
C PRO A 56 -19.97 7.51 3.97
N GLU A 57 -19.59 8.16 5.06
CA GLU A 57 -18.23 8.67 5.21
C GLU A 57 -17.22 7.53 5.42
N PRO A 58 -16.04 7.56 4.77
CA PRO A 58 -15.01 6.54 4.94
C PRO A 58 -14.41 6.61 6.36
N VAL A 59 -13.89 5.49 6.85
CA VAL A 59 -13.16 5.44 8.12
C VAL A 59 -11.89 6.27 8.02
N THR A 60 -11.55 6.99 9.10
CA THR A 60 -10.30 7.76 9.16
C THR A 60 -9.23 6.96 9.90
N LEU A 61 -8.10 6.76 9.24
CA LEU A 61 -6.91 6.13 9.82
C LEU A 61 -5.86 7.19 10.18
N SER A 62 -5.21 7.04 11.33
CA SER A 62 -4.10 7.93 11.71
C SER A 62 -2.83 7.73 10.90
N ASP A 63 -2.66 6.55 10.29
CA ASP A 63 -1.50 6.16 9.50
C ASP A 63 -1.88 5.07 8.50
N GLU A 64 -1.46 5.23 7.24
CA GLU A 64 -1.76 4.31 6.15
C GLU A 64 -0.49 3.61 5.67
N PHE A 65 -0.42 2.29 5.87
CA PHE A 65 0.70 1.49 5.40
C PHE A 65 0.29 0.03 5.23
N CYS A 66 1.15 -0.75 4.56
CA CYS A 66 0.95 -2.18 4.40
C CYS A 66 1.15 -2.95 5.71
N PRO A 67 0.11 -3.62 6.25
CA PRO A 67 0.22 -4.36 7.50
C PRO A 67 1.16 -5.58 7.42
N LYS A 68 1.48 -6.08 6.21
CA LYS A 68 2.41 -7.21 6.01
C LYS A 68 3.88 -6.81 5.96
N CYS A 69 4.21 -5.58 5.55
CA CYS A 69 5.61 -5.22 5.32
C CYS A 69 6.03 -3.80 5.72
N GLY A 70 5.09 -2.96 6.17
CA GLY A 70 5.33 -1.58 6.60
C GLY A 70 5.61 -0.62 5.45
N CYS A 71 5.25 -0.97 4.21
CA CYS A 71 5.44 -0.13 3.03
C CYS A 71 4.26 0.83 2.88
N GLU A 72 4.54 2.11 2.73
CA GLU A 72 3.55 3.18 2.49
C GLU A 72 3.19 3.32 1.00
N ALA A 73 4.09 2.89 0.10
CA ALA A 73 3.82 2.94 -1.33
C ALA A 73 2.82 1.85 -1.75
N SER A 74 1.85 2.25 -2.56
CA SER A 74 0.80 1.41 -3.11
C SER A 74 0.69 1.58 -4.64
N ARG A 75 0.06 0.61 -5.30
CA ARG A 75 -0.33 0.65 -6.70
C ARG A 75 -1.85 0.59 -6.76
N TYR A 76 -2.46 1.61 -7.32
CA TYR A 76 -3.89 1.72 -7.53
C TYR A 76 -4.29 1.16 -8.91
N THR A 77 -5.42 0.46 -9.00
CA THR A 77 -5.92 -0.08 -10.27
C THR A 77 -6.61 0.97 -11.13
N GLY A 78 -7.03 2.10 -10.55
CA GLY A 78 -8.05 2.94 -11.18
C GLY A 78 -9.45 2.34 -11.01
N ASN A 79 -10.47 3.00 -11.57
CA ASN A 79 -11.79 2.41 -11.70
C ASN A 79 -11.72 1.29 -12.74
N MET A 80 -12.11 0.08 -12.32
CA MET A 80 -12.09 -1.13 -13.12
C MET A 80 -13.40 -1.33 -13.90
N VAL A 81 -14.41 -0.49 -13.64
CA VAL A 81 -15.71 -0.48 -14.32
C VAL A 81 -16.01 0.91 -14.88
N SER A 82 -16.99 0.98 -15.78
CA SER A 82 -17.46 2.25 -16.33
C SER A 82 -18.36 2.99 -15.34
N TYR A 83 -18.20 4.30 -15.26
CA TYR A 83 -19.14 5.18 -14.57
C TYR A 83 -20.60 4.92 -15.03
N PRO A 84 -21.61 4.92 -14.14
CA PRO A 84 -21.61 5.43 -12.76
C PRO A 84 -21.10 4.45 -11.68
N GLU A 85 -20.78 3.21 -12.03
CA GLU A 85 -20.28 2.23 -11.06
C GLU A 85 -18.84 2.53 -10.66
N LEU A 86 -18.48 2.13 -9.44
CA LEU A 86 -17.12 2.21 -8.93
C LEU A 86 -16.66 0.85 -8.46
N TRP A 87 -15.58 0.35 -9.04
CA TRP A 87 -14.85 -0.80 -8.52
C TRP A 87 -13.36 -0.52 -8.63
N ALA A 88 -12.67 -0.43 -7.50
CA ALA A 88 -11.25 -0.11 -7.48
C ALA A 88 -10.52 -0.84 -6.36
N ARG A 89 -9.23 -1.11 -6.58
CA ARG A 89 -8.35 -1.81 -5.65
C ARG A 89 -7.00 -1.11 -5.53
N SER A 90 -6.39 -1.23 -4.37
CA SER A 90 -5.03 -0.78 -4.11
C SER A 90 -4.20 -1.90 -3.53
N TYR A 91 -3.02 -2.12 -4.08
CA TYR A 91 -2.10 -3.16 -3.65
C TYR A 91 -0.81 -2.55 -3.14
N CYS A 92 -0.21 -3.14 -2.11
CA CYS A 92 1.09 -2.75 -1.60
C CYS A 92 2.13 -2.90 -2.71
N LEU A 93 2.83 -1.81 -3.02
CA LEU A 93 3.81 -1.83 -4.10
C LEU A 93 4.95 -2.81 -3.81
N ARG A 94 5.28 -3.09 -2.54
CA ARG A 94 6.40 -3.96 -2.14
C ARG A 94 6.09 -5.46 -2.19
N CYS A 95 4.93 -5.86 -1.68
CA CYS A 95 4.60 -7.28 -1.45
C CYS A 95 3.32 -7.73 -2.13
N GLY A 96 2.62 -6.84 -2.86
CA GLY A 96 1.40 -7.17 -3.58
C GLY A 96 0.17 -7.44 -2.71
N PHE A 97 0.26 -7.16 -1.40
CA PHE A 97 -0.88 -7.36 -0.49
C PHE A 97 -1.99 -6.34 -0.79
N LEU A 98 -3.26 -6.76 -0.86
CA LEU A 98 -4.40 -5.87 -1.03
C LEU A 98 -4.49 -4.94 0.18
N LEU A 99 -4.38 -3.63 -0.04
CA LEU A 99 -4.43 -2.59 0.99
C LEU A 99 -5.81 -2.00 1.17
N GLY A 100 -6.62 -2.01 0.12
CA GLY A 100 -7.98 -1.53 0.21
C GLY A 100 -8.70 -1.67 -1.11
N GLU A 101 -10.02 -1.59 -1.04
CA GLU A 101 -10.91 -1.63 -2.18
C GLU A 101 -12.17 -0.81 -1.95
N ALA A 102 -12.82 -0.46 -3.04
CA ALA A 102 -14.16 0.13 -3.06
C ALA A 102 -14.97 -0.56 -4.14
N ASP A 103 -16.20 -0.97 -3.80
CA ASP A 103 -17.18 -1.52 -4.73
C ASP A 103 -18.53 -0.86 -4.43
N ASN A 104 -18.85 0.19 -5.20
CA ASN A 104 -20.03 1.04 -5.02
C ASN A 104 -20.27 1.49 -3.56
N SER A 105 -19.19 1.60 -2.80
CA SER A 105 -19.13 1.84 -1.36
C SER A 105 -17.94 2.76 -1.04
N PRO A 106 -17.89 3.32 0.18
CA PRO A 106 -16.72 4.06 0.64
C PRO A 106 -15.46 3.18 0.58
N TRP A 107 -14.30 3.83 0.46
CA TRP A 107 -13.02 3.13 0.45
C TRP A 107 -12.80 2.38 1.77
N VAL A 108 -12.54 1.08 1.67
CA VAL A 108 -12.23 0.21 2.81
C VAL A 108 -10.76 -0.15 2.78
N TYR A 109 -10.04 0.17 3.86
CA TYR A 109 -8.62 -0.13 4.03
C TYR A 109 -8.41 -1.37 4.91
N ALA A 110 -7.39 -2.17 4.59
CA ALA A 110 -7.09 -3.44 5.25
C ALA A 110 -6.71 -3.31 6.74
N LEU A 111 -6.39 -2.11 7.21
CA LEU A 111 -6.11 -1.83 8.62
C LEU A 111 -7.38 -1.73 9.46
N GLU A 112 -8.55 -1.54 8.83
CA GLU A 112 -9.84 -1.46 9.51
C GLU A 112 -10.27 -2.81 10.10
N PHE A 113 -9.85 -3.92 9.50
CA PHE A 113 -10.25 -5.28 9.87
C PHE A 113 -9.06 -6.20 10.15
N PRO A 114 -8.29 -5.93 11.23
CA PRO A 114 -7.07 -6.69 11.55
C PRO A 114 -7.29 -8.20 11.71
N GLU A 115 -8.47 -8.61 12.19
CA GLU A 115 -8.81 -10.02 12.44
C GLU A 115 -9.05 -10.82 11.15
N TYR A 116 -9.45 -10.14 10.07
CA TYR A 116 -9.83 -10.75 8.80
C TYR A 116 -8.74 -10.59 7.74
N ASP A 117 -8.05 -9.45 7.71
CA ASP A 117 -7.24 -9.07 6.55
C ASP A 117 -5.77 -9.51 6.66
N TYR A 118 -5.21 -9.61 7.87
CA TYR A 118 -3.81 -9.98 8.03
C TYR A 118 -3.48 -10.71 9.33
N LYS A 119 -2.81 -11.87 9.20
CA LYS A 119 -2.11 -12.53 10.29
C LYS A 119 -0.60 -12.35 10.15
N LEU A 120 0.04 -11.82 11.18
CA LEU A 120 1.50 -11.74 11.27
C LEU A 120 2.08 -13.10 11.64
N HIS A 121 2.24 -14.00 10.66
CA HIS A 121 3.04 -15.21 10.81
C HIS A 121 4.52 -14.87 11.10
#